data_AF-A0A9D6RFL1-F1
#
_entry.id   AF-A0A9D6RFL1-F1
#
_cell.length_a   1.000
_cell.length_b   1.000
_cell.length_c   1.000
_cell.angle_alpha   90.00
_cell.angle_beta   90.00
_cell.angle_gamma   90.00
#
_symmetry.space_group_name_H-M   'P 1'
#
loop_
_entity.id
_entity.type
_entity.pdbx_description
1 polymer ?
#
loop_
_entity_poly.entity_id
_entity_poly.type
_entity_poly.pdbx_seq_one_letter_code
_entity_poly.pdbx_strand_id
1 'polypeptide(L)'
;MKLKLKENPREWQKFAAVLCVFPAALAIVAVRQGRMPRWALVYVAIVIVAVLLASLVWPRAFRPIYRTGMTISFHIGQVMGRILLTVFFLLILTPIGWLLRLCGKDLLRLKKESAEGTYWRPVKPGDDFDRMF
;
A
#
# COMPACT_ATOMS: atom_id res chain seq x y z
N MET A 1 -2.97 -5.59 15.08
CA MET A 1 -4.23 -5.36 14.34
C MET A 1 -4.77 -6.73 13.92
N LYS A 2 -5.98 -7.12 14.33
CA LYS A 2 -6.53 -8.46 14.04
C LYS A 2 -7.13 -8.47 12.63
N LEU A 3 -6.79 -9.48 11.83
CA LEU A 3 -7.38 -9.71 10.50
C LEU A 3 -8.87 -10.07 10.65
N LYS A 4 -9.77 -9.17 10.22
CA LYS A 4 -11.20 -9.47 10.05
C LYS A 4 -11.44 -9.99 8.63
N LEU A 5 -11.39 -11.30 8.46
CA LEU A 5 -11.67 -11.95 7.18
C LEU A 5 -13.20 -12.06 7.00
N LYS A 6 -13.72 -11.53 5.89
CA LYS A 6 -15.12 -11.77 5.52
C LYS A 6 -15.21 -13.15 4.89
N GLU A 7 -15.78 -14.11 5.64
CA GLU A 7 -15.93 -15.50 5.18
C GLU A 7 -17.15 -15.67 4.28
N ASN A 8 -17.27 -14.83 3.26
CA ASN A 8 -18.33 -14.93 2.26
C ASN A 8 -17.88 -15.79 1.08
N PRO A 9 -18.68 -16.77 0.62
CA PRO A 9 -18.30 -17.64 -0.51
C PRO A 9 -18.07 -16.85 -1.81
N ARG A 10 -18.76 -15.72 -1.99
CA ARG A 10 -18.54 -14.80 -3.13
C ARG A 10 -17.16 -14.13 -3.11
N GLU A 11 -16.55 -13.93 -1.95
CA GLU A 11 -15.22 -13.31 -1.87
C GLU A 11 -14.11 -14.27 -2.26
N TRP A 12 -14.28 -15.56 -1.95
CA TRP A 12 -13.35 -16.62 -2.38
C TRP A 12 -13.38 -16.78 -3.91
N GLN A 13 -14.56 -16.66 -4.52
CA GLN A 13 -14.73 -16.69 -5.98
C GLN A 13 -14.11 -15.47 -6.65
N LYS A 14 -14.28 -14.26 -6.09
CA LYS A 14 -13.63 -13.05 -6.59
C LYS A 14 -12.11 -13.17 -6.55
N PHE A 15 -11.56 -13.72 -5.46
CA PHE A 15 -10.12 -13.94 -5.35
C PHE A 15 -9.61 -14.93 -6.40
N ALA A 16 -10.31 -16.06 -6.60
CA ALA A 16 -9.99 -17.01 -7.66
C ALA A 16 -10.07 -16.38 -9.06
N ALA A 17 -11.10 -15.56 -9.32
CA ALA A 17 -11.24 -14.84 -10.58
C ALA A 17 -10.08 -13.87 -10.83
N VAL A 18 -9.69 -13.08 -9.81
CA VAL A 18 -8.54 -12.17 -9.89
C VAL A 18 -7.24 -12.94 -10.12
N LEU A 19 -7.07 -14.09 -9.46
CA LEU A 19 -5.89 -14.95 -9.65
C LEU A 19 -5.78 -15.46 -11.09
N CYS A 20 -6.90 -15.73 -11.76
CA CYS A 20 -6.93 -16.16 -13.16
C CYS A 20 -6.60 -15.04 -14.17
N VAL A 21 -6.73 -13.75 -13.80
CA VAL A 21 -6.39 -12.63 -14.70
C VAL A 21 -4.90 -12.59 -15.01
N PHE A 22 -4.05 -12.89 -14.02
CA PHE A 22 -2.60 -12.88 -14.18
C PHE A 22 -2.06 -13.89 -15.22
N PRO A 23 -2.39 -15.19 -15.17
CA PRO A 23 -1.98 -16.15 -16.19
C PRO A 23 -2.63 -15.86 -17.56
N ALA A 24 -3.85 -15.30 -17.60
CA ALA A 24 -4.46 -14.87 -18.85
C ALA A 24 -3.64 -13.76 -19.51
N ALA A 25 -3.25 -12.73 -18.75
CA ALA A 25 -2.42 -11.64 -19.25
C ALA A 25 -1.03 -12.13 -19.71
N LEU A 26 -0.39 -13.01 -18.92
CA LEU A 26 0.89 -13.63 -19.27
C LEU A 26 0.80 -14.45 -20.57
N ALA A 27 -0.24 -15.26 -20.73
CA ALA A 27 -0.44 -16.05 -21.95
C ALA A 27 -0.63 -15.15 -23.18
N ILE A 28 -1.40 -14.07 -23.07
CA ILE A 28 -1.59 -13.10 -24.15
C ILE A 28 -0.26 -12.43 -24.53
N VAL A 29 0.52 -11.98 -23.54
CA VAL A 29 1.82 -11.35 -23.78
C VAL A 29 2.82 -12.34 -24.38
N ALA A 30 2.85 -13.59 -23.89
CA ALA A 30 3.75 -14.62 -24.40
C ALA A 30 3.46 -15.00 -25.86
N VAL A 31 2.18 -15.06 -26.26
CA VAL A 31 1.80 -15.27 -27.66
C VAL A 31 2.12 -14.04 -28.52
N ARG A 32 1.94 -12.82 -28.00
CA ARG A 32 2.34 -11.58 -28.71
C ARG A 32 3.84 -11.48 -28.93
N GLN A 33 4.64 -12.01 -28.02
CA GLN A 33 6.10 -12.08 -28.16
C GLN A 33 6.58 -13.21 -29.08
N GLY A 34 5.66 -13.99 -29.67
CA GLY A 34 6.01 -15.12 -30.55
C GLY A 34 6.67 -16.30 -29.84
N ARG A 35 6.75 -16.28 -28.49
CA ARG A 35 7.39 -17.34 -27.70
C ARG A 35 6.52 -18.59 -27.53
N MET A 36 5.23 -18.48 -27.83
CA MET A 36 4.29 -19.59 -27.68
C MET A 36 3.31 -19.69 -28.86
N PRO A 37 2.96 -20.91 -29.29
CA PRO A 37 1.95 -21.14 -30.32
C PRO A 37 0.55 -20.77 -29.81
N ARG A 38 -0.35 -20.38 -30.72
CA ARG A 38 -1.74 -19.98 -30.37
C ARG A 38 -2.52 -21.05 -29.61
N TRP A 39 -2.13 -22.32 -29.71
CA TRP A 39 -2.78 -23.43 -28.99
C TRP A 39 -2.51 -23.39 -27.49
N ALA A 40 -1.40 -22.77 -27.06
CA ALA A 40 -1.10 -22.53 -25.66
C ALA A 40 -2.15 -21.62 -24.99
N LEU A 41 -2.71 -20.64 -25.73
CA LEU A 41 -3.81 -19.82 -25.24
C LEU A 41 -5.07 -20.64 -24.97
N VAL A 42 -5.36 -21.63 -25.82
CA VAL A 42 -6.52 -22.51 -25.66
C VAL A 42 -6.37 -23.37 -24.41
N TYR A 43 -5.18 -23.95 -24.20
CA TYR A 43 -4.87 -24.70 -22.97
C TYR A 43 -5.02 -23.84 -21.71
N VAL A 44 -4.46 -22.62 -21.71
CA VAL A 44 -4.58 -21.70 -20.58
C VAL A 44 -6.05 -21.30 -20.34
N ALA A 45 -6.82 -21.05 -21.39
CA ALA A 45 -8.24 -20.74 -21.28
C ALA A 45 -9.04 -21.90 -20.69
N ILE A 46 -8.79 -23.14 -21.12
CA ILE A 46 -9.44 -24.35 -20.57
C ILE A 46 -9.12 -24.48 -19.08
N VAL A 47 -7.86 -24.28 -18.68
CA VAL A 47 -7.45 -24.33 -17.27
C VAL A 47 -8.15 -23.26 -16.45
N ILE A 48 -8.26 -22.03 -16.95
CA ILE A 48 -8.97 -20.94 -16.26
C ILE A 48 -10.45 -21.27 -16.07
N VAL A 49 -11.11 -21.77 -17.10
CA VAL A 49 -12.53 -22.17 -17.04
C VAL A 49 -12.72 -23.32 -16.05
N ALA A 50 -11.85 -24.33 -16.06
CA ALA A 50 -11.88 -25.43 -15.12
C ALA A 50 -11.72 -24.95 -13.66
N VAL A 51 -10.79 -24.02 -13.41
CA VAL A 51 -10.58 -23.42 -12.07
C VAL A 51 -11.79 -22.60 -11.62
N LEU A 52 -12.39 -21.82 -12.52
CA LEU A 52 -13.61 -21.04 -12.21
C LEU A 52 -14.81 -21.94 -11.91
N LEU A 53 -14.99 -23.01 -12.68
CA LEU A 53 -16.05 -24.01 -12.43
C LEU A 53 -15.80 -24.76 -11.12
N ALA A 54 -14.57 -25.16 -10.82
CA ALA A 54 -14.21 -25.80 -9.56
C ALA A 54 -14.48 -24.88 -8.35
N SER A 55 -14.23 -23.56 -8.50
CA SER A 55 -14.55 -22.55 -7.48
C SER A 55 -16.06 -22.38 -7.25
N LEU A 56 -16.88 -22.65 -8.27
CA LEU A 56 -18.34 -22.59 -8.18
C LEU A 56 -18.92 -23.85 -7.52
N VAL A 57 -18.41 -25.03 -7.87
CA VAL A 57 -18.89 -26.33 -7.36
C VAL A 57 -18.40 -26.60 -5.94
N TRP A 58 -17.16 -26.23 -5.59
CA TRP A 58 -16.58 -26.55 -4.29
C TRP A 58 -15.88 -25.36 -3.61
N PRO A 59 -16.64 -24.32 -3.20
CA PRO A 59 -16.07 -23.10 -2.62
C PRO A 59 -15.33 -23.36 -1.29
N ARG A 60 -15.70 -24.41 -0.54
CA ARG A 60 -15.09 -24.74 0.75
C ARG A 60 -13.62 -25.15 0.64
N ALA A 61 -13.20 -25.78 -0.47
CA ALA A 61 -11.81 -26.17 -0.69
C ALA A 61 -10.88 -24.96 -0.91
N PHE A 62 -11.43 -23.84 -1.40
CA PHE A 62 -10.67 -22.59 -1.64
C PHE A 62 -10.52 -21.71 -0.39
N ARG A 63 -11.25 -22.01 0.69
CA ARG A 63 -11.18 -21.27 1.96
C ARG A 63 -9.76 -21.20 2.57
N PRO A 64 -8.99 -22.29 2.71
CA PRO A 64 -7.63 -22.22 3.26
C PRO A 64 -6.69 -21.40 2.37
N ILE A 65 -6.78 -21.53 1.04
CA ILE A 65 -5.96 -20.79 0.08
C ILE A 65 -6.23 -19.29 0.20
N TYR A 66 -7.51 -18.90 0.22
CA TYR A 66 -7.90 -17.50 0.41
C TYR A 66 -7.39 -16.95 1.75
N ARG A 67 -7.52 -17.71 2.84
CA ARG A 67 -7.08 -17.29 4.18
C ARG A 67 -5.58 -17.04 4.22
N THR A 68 -4.78 -17.96 3.70
CA THR A 68 -3.32 -17.83 3.66
C THR A 68 -2.90 -16.67 2.77
N GLY A 69 -3.48 -16.57 1.57
CA GLY A 69 -3.20 -15.46 0.65
C GLY A 69 -3.54 -14.10 1.26
N MET A 70 -4.69 -13.96 1.91
CA MET A 70 -5.10 -12.70 2.53
C MET A 70 -4.21 -12.32 3.72
N THR A 71 -3.77 -13.31 4.50
CA THR A 71 -2.87 -13.09 5.62
C THR A 71 -1.50 -12.59 5.15
N ILE A 72 -0.96 -13.22 4.09
CA ILE A 72 0.29 -12.79 3.46
C ILE A 72 0.15 -11.36 2.92
N SER A 73 -0.91 -11.09 2.14
CA SER A 73 -1.18 -9.76 1.59
C SER A 73 -1.30 -8.68 2.67
N PHE A 74 -1.89 -9.01 3.81
CA PHE A 74 -1.98 -8.10 4.94
C PHE A 74 -0.61 -7.75 5.54
N HIS A 75 0.26 -8.75 5.75
CA HIS A 75 1.61 -8.51 6.24
C HIS A 75 2.45 -7.72 5.23
N ILE A 76 2.33 -8.03 3.94
CA ILE A 76 2.97 -7.25 2.88
C ILE A 76 2.49 -5.80 2.91
N GLY A 77 1.18 -5.57 3.03
CA GLY A 77 0.61 -4.23 3.13
C GLY A 77 1.13 -3.46 4.33
N GLN A 78 1.28 -4.11 5.49
CA GLN A 78 1.83 -3.51 6.69
C GLN A 78 3.31 -3.11 6.51
N VAL A 79 4.11 -3.97 5.88
CA VAL A 79 5.52 -3.69 5.58
C VAL A 79 5.62 -2.57 4.55
N MET A 80 4.81 -2.59 3.49
CA MET A 80 4.77 -1.55 2.47
C MET A 80 4.36 -0.19 3.02
N GLY A 81 3.40 -0.14 3.95
CA GLY A 81 3.05 1.11 4.63
C GLY A 81 4.23 1.72 5.38
N ARG A 82 5.04 0.90 6.06
CA ARG A 82 6.27 1.34 6.73
C ARG A 82 7.31 1.83 5.73
N ILE A 83 7.56 1.05 4.68
CA ILE A 83 8.53 1.40 3.63
C ILE A 83 8.12 2.73 2.98
N LEU A 84 6.86 2.88 2.58
CA LEU A 84 6.37 4.09 1.93
C LEU A 84 6.54 5.31 2.85
N LEU A 85 6.19 5.17 4.13
CA LEU A 85 6.36 6.26 5.11
C LEU A 85 7.84 6.61 5.33
N THR A 86 8.71 5.60 5.46
CA THR A 86 10.15 5.80 5.60
C THR A 86 10.74 6.49 4.36
N VAL A 87 10.38 6.03 3.17
CA VAL A 87 10.84 6.62 1.90
C VAL A 87 10.32 8.06 1.76
N PHE A 88 9.05 8.31 2.06
CA PHE A 88 8.48 9.65 2.04
C PHE A 88 9.23 10.59 2.98
N PHE A 89 9.48 10.17 4.22
CA PHE A 89 10.19 10.99 5.19
C PHE A 89 11.64 11.25 4.76
N LEU A 90 12.35 10.24 4.28
CA LEU A 90 13.76 10.36 3.94
C LEU A 90 14.00 11.05 2.59
N LEU A 91 13.17 10.82 1.58
CA LEU A 91 13.37 11.37 0.24
C LEU A 91 12.66 12.70 0.00
N ILE A 92 11.59 13.00 0.74
CA ILE A 92 10.84 14.24 0.55
C ILE A 92 11.08 15.15 1.76
N LEU A 93 10.69 14.72 2.96
CA LEU A 93 10.69 15.61 4.11
C LEU A 93 12.10 16.00 4.58
N THR A 94 13.02 15.04 4.61
CA THR A 94 14.40 15.25 5.07
C THR A 94 15.18 16.20 4.16
N PRO A 95 15.21 16.05 2.82
CA PRO A 95 15.90 17.02 1.95
C PRO A 95 15.23 18.39 1.94
N ILE A 96 13.89 18.47 2.08
CA ILE A 96 13.21 19.78 2.24
C ILE A 96 13.69 20.47 3.52
N GLY A 97 13.72 19.77 4.64
CA GLY A 97 14.23 20.32 5.90
C GLY A 97 15.71 20.72 5.81
N TRP A 98 16.51 19.93 5.09
CA TRP A 98 17.92 20.23 4.90
C TRP A 98 18.13 21.45 4.00
N LEU A 99 17.35 21.57 2.92
CA LEU A 99 17.35 22.74 2.03
C LEU A 99 16.93 24.01 2.77
N LEU A 100 15.89 23.94 3.60
CA LEU A 100 15.47 25.07 4.45
C LEU A 100 16.56 25.51 5.42
N ARG A 101 17.30 24.54 5.99
CA ARG A 101 18.44 24.79 6.86
C ARG A 101 19.61 25.44 6.10
N LEU A 102 19.87 25.02 4.86
CA LEU A 102 20.86 25.67 3.98
C LEU A 102 20.43 27.08 3.57
N CYS A 103 19.13 27.33 3.33
CA CYS A 103 18.58 28.66 3.10
C CYS A 103 18.58 29.57 4.34
N GLY A 104 19.13 29.13 5.48
CA GLY A 104 19.23 29.92 6.71
C GLY A 104 17.91 30.12 7.46
N LYS A 105 16.83 29.43 7.04
CA LYS A 105 15.54 29.47 7.74
C LYS A 105 15.56 28.49 8.91
N ASP A 106 15.79 29.02 10.11
CA ASP A 106 15.61 28.26 11.36
C ASP A 106 14.13 28.25 11.77
N LEU A 107 13.33 27.39 11.12
CA LEU A 107 11.90 27.25 11.40
C LEU A 107 11.62 26.80 12.84
N LEU A 108 12.52 26.00 13.41
CA LEU A 108 12.40 25.49 14.77
C LEU A 108 13.04 26.43 15.81
N ARG A 109 13.72 27.50 15.36
CA ARG A 109 14.52 28.41 16.21
C ARG A 109 15.40 27.64 17.19
N LEU A 110 16.06 26.58 16.69
CA LEU A 110 16.90 25.69 17.50
C LEU A 110 18.20 26.37 17.92
N LYS A 111 18.59 27.46 17.24
CA LYS A 111 19.75 28.26 17.64
C LYS A 111 19.48 28.93 18.98
N LYS A 112 20.27 28.57 19.99
CA LYS A 112 20.21 29.14 21.34
C LYS A 112 20.62 30.62 21.26
N GLU A 113 19.66 31.53 21.34
CA GLU A 113 19.94 32.95 21.53
C GLU A 113 20.47 33.12 22.96
N SER A 114 21.79 33.10 23.10
CA SER A 114 22.47 33.09 24.41
C SER A 114 22.65 34.49 25.02
N ALA A 115 21.92 35.50 24.54
CA ALA A 115 22.11 36.88 24.99
C ALA A 115 21.41 37.16 26.33
N GLU A 116 20.28 36.52 26.65
CA GLU A 116 19.45 36.88 27.83
C GLU A 116 19.15 35.72 28.80
N GLY A 117 19.78 34.55 28.63
CA GLY A 117 19.69 33.45 29.60
C GLY A 117 18.30 32.80 29.76
N THR A 118 17.29 33.25 29.02
CA THR A 118 15.92 32.74 29.11
C THR A 118 15.31 32.45 27.73
N TYR A 119 14.49 31.39 27.65
CA TYR A 119 13.78 30.99 26.43
C TYR A 119 12.37 31.57 26.32
N TRP A 120 11.98 32.42 27.28
CA TRP A 120 10.66 33.03 27.32
C TRP A 120 10.46 33.93 26.11
N ARG A 121 9.35 33.74 25.42
CA ARG A 121 8.95 34.62 24.31
C ARG A 121 7.78 35.48 24.75
N PRO A 122 7.77 36.77 24.40
CA PRO A 122 6.60 37.61 24.61
C PRO A 122 5.43 36.99 23.84
N VAL A 123 4.30 36.85 24.53
CA VAL A 123 3.04 36.43 23.91
C VAL A 123 2.74 37.43 22.79
N LYS A 124 2.55 36.93 21.56
CA LYS A 124 2.00 37.77 20.49
C LYS A 124 0.68 38.33 21.01
N PRO A 125 0.42 39.65 20.91
CA PRO A 125 -0.88 40.20 21.27
C PRO A 125 -1.94 39.39 20.51
N GLY A 126 -2.73 38.61 21.24
CA GLY A 126 -3.78 37.78 20.65
C GLY A 126 -4.74 38.68 19.90
N ASP A 127 -5.20 38.19 18.75
CA ASP A 127 -6.33 38.82 18.06
C ASP A 127 -7.56 38.72 18.98
N ASP A 128 -8.53 39.63 18.83
CA ASP A 128 -9.65 39.81 19.78
C ASP A 128 -10.44 38.51 20.06
N PHE A 129 -10.38 37.55 19.13
CA PHE A 129 -11.01 36.23 19.23
C PHE A 129 -10.33 35.23 20.18
N ASP A 130 -9.05 35.40 20.51
CA ASP A 130 -8.33 34.49 21.43
C ASP A 130 -8.64 34.77 22.91
N ARG A 131 -9.37 35.85 23.21
CA ARG A 131 -9.70 36.29 24.59
C ARG A 131 -11.07 35.82 25.09
N MET A 132 -11.86 35.16 24.24
CA MET A 132 -13.26 34.81 24.52
C MET A 132 -13.47 33.40 25.10
N PHE A 133 -12.41 32.61 25.24
CA PHE A 133 -12.41 31.26 25.84
C PHE A 133 -11.33 31.14 26.90
#